data_AF-A0A537NV95-F1
#
_entry.id   AF-A0A537NV95-F1
#
_cell.length_a   1.000
_cell.length_b   1.000
_cell.length_c   1.000
_cell.angle_alpha   90.00
_cell.angle_beta   90.00
_cell.angle_gamma   90.00
#
_symmetry.space_group_name_H-M   'P 1'
#
loop_
_entity.id
_entity.type
_entity.pdbx_description
1 polymer ?
#
loop_
_entity_poly.entity_id
_entity_poly.type
_entity_poly.pdbx_seq_one_letter_code
_entity_poly.pdbx_strand_id
1 'polypeptide(L)'
;MHVEILASRPPGGRRFRPWRKSLQKSVISTMFRAWAAWAALTGWPRSKSQNRRLCSRDFSMHIIDSHFHWWPRSIFDKLCKRQDYPRAAVNRQGGYDYSRRASSGAHLNSWAEWFDLDKQFEYMDSLGHRVDVVCSIGPFSVSFSDMPVEEGRDYALMWNEEMAGAQKKYPGRLWASAAVPLQDARVAIEVVDDAVNRLGLMGVNLPGSVGEDARIDAERLMPFYAHCEKLGLPLFLHPTDVIFQDI
;
A
#
# COMPACT_ATOMS: atom_id res chain seq x y z
N MET A 1 -3.35 26.28 -32.89
CA MET A 1 -4.45 26.82 -32.06
C MET A 1 -4.18 26.42 -30.63
N HIS A 2 -3.60 27.33 -29.84
CA HIS A 2 -3.46 27.18 -28.39
C HIS A 2 -4.52 28.08 -27.76
N VAL A 3 -5.40 27.49 -26.95
CA VAL A 3 -6.42 28.21 -26.18
C VAL A 3 -5.92 28.31 -24.75
N GLU A 4 -5.52 29.52 -24.36
CA GLU A 4 -5.23 29.92 -22.98
C GLU A 4 -6.56 30.18 -22.26
N ILE A 5 -6.82 29.44 -21.19
CA ILE A 5 -7.96 29.70 -20.29
C ILE A 5 -7.47 30.59 -19.15
N LEU A 6 -8.00 31.81 -19.13
CA LEU A 6 -7.86 32.82 -18.09
C LEU A 6 -8.51 32.34 -16.78
N ALA A 7 -7.70 32.16 -15.74
CA ALA A 7 -8.19 32.07 -14.36
C ALA A 7 -8.21 33.46 -13.71
N SER A 8 -9.40 33.96 -13.41
CA SER A 8 -9.66 35.18 -12.66
C SER A 8 -9.27 35.02 -11.17
N ARG A 9 -8.56 36.01 -10.62
CA ARG A 9 -8.24 36.13 -9.18
C ARG A 9 -9.26 37.02 -8.47
N PRO A 10 -9.65 36.73 -7.21
CA PRO A 10 -10.45 37.64 -6.40
C PRO A 10 -9.61 38.82 -5.84
N PRO A 11 -10.21 39.99 -5.56
CA PRO A 11 -9.48 41.18 -5.12
C PRO A 11 -9.35 41.20 -3.59
N GLY A 12 -8.12 41.35 -3.08
CA GLY A 12 -7.90 41.56 -1.64
C GLY A 12 -6.52 41.16 -1.15
N GLY A 13 -5.45 41.84 -1.61
CA GLY A 13 -4.09 41.61 -1.12
C GLY A 13 -3.37 42.92 -0.83
N ARG A 14 -3.16 43.22 0.46
CA ARG A 14 -2.32 44.35 0.91
C ARG A 14 -0.84 44.07 0.57
N ARG A 15 -0.16 45.09 0.04
CA ARG A 15 1.28 45.07 -0.27
C ARG A 15 2.13 44.86 1.00
N PHE A 16 2.97 43.83 1.03
CA PHE A 16 4.04 43.68 2.02
C PHE A 16 5.22 44.59 1.66
N ARG A 17 5.68 45.43 2.61
CA ARG A 17 6.96 46.14 2.58
C ARG A 17 7.99 45.36 3.42
N PRO A 18 9.27 45.24 3.01
CA PRO A 18 10.27 44.52 3.77
C PRO A 18 10.82 45.37 4.93
N TRP A 19 10.92 44.76 6.12
CA TRP A 19 11.50 45.37 7.32
C TRP A 19 13.01 45.07 7.44
N ARG A 20 13.75 46.05 7.96
CA ARG A 20 15.22 46.13 8.02
C ARG A 20 15.85 45.10 8.98
N LYS A 21 16.93 44.45 8.54
CA LYS A 21 17.85 43.65 9.37
C LYS A 21 18.92 44.54 10.01
N SER A 22 18.88 44.82 11.32
CA SER A 22 20.05 45.40 12.00
C SER A 22 20.18 45.25 13.52
N LEU A 23 19.55 44.27 14.18
CA LEU A 23 19.67 44.14 15.66
C LEU A 23 20.09 42.78 16.22
N GLN A 24 20.48 41.81 15.37
CA GLN A 24 20.75 40.43 15.85
C GLN A 24 22.24 40.04 15.97
N LYS A 25 23.19 40.90 15.59
CA LYS A 25 24.63 40.56 15.61
C LYS A 25 25.33 40.81 16.96
N SER A 26 24.76 41.65 17.83
CA SER A 26 25.38 42.04 19.10
C SER A 26 25.26 40.96 20.19
N VAL A 27 24.10 40.29 20.27
CA VAL A 27 23.80 39.33 21.36
C VAL A 27 24.58 38.01 21.20
N ILE A 28 24.78 37.54 19.97
CA ILE A 28 25.45 36.25 19.67
C ILE A 28 26.95 36.29 20.01
N SER A 29 27.60 37.44 19.81
CA SER A 29 29.04 37.64 20.11
C SER A 29 29.34 37.52 21.61
N THR A 30 28.46 38.06 22.45
CA THR A 30 28.63 38.07 23.90
C THR A 30 28.43 36.67 24.52
N MET A 31 27.50 35.87 23.97
CA MET A 31 27.27 34.50 24.43
C MET A 31 28.44 33.55 24.11
N PHE A 32 29.09 33.72 22.95
CA PHE A 32 30.25 32.91 22.57
C PHE A 32 31.48 33.15 23.47
N ARG A 33 31.70 34.39 23.92
CA ARG A 33 32.81 34.73 24.81
C ARG A 33 32.58 34.20 26.23
N ALA A 34 31.35 34.24 26.71
CA ALA A 34 30.96 33.67 28.01
C ALA A 34 31.11 32.13 28.04
N TRP A 35 30.72 31.46 26.95
CA TRP A 35 30.89 30.00 26.83
C TRP A 35 32.35 29.56 26.75
N ALA A 36 33.18 30.27 25.98
CA ALA A 36 34.60 29.95 25.85
C ALA A 36 35.38 30.13 27.18
N ALA A 37 35.01 31.14 27.98
CA ALA A 37 35.60 31.35 29.31
C ALA A 37 35.19 30.25 30.31
N TRP A 38 33.93 29.80 30.26
CA TRP A 38 33.44 28.70 31.10
C TRP A 38 34.08 27.35 30.75
N ALA A 39 34.29 27.06 29.47
CA ALA A 39 34.95 25.83 29.00
C ALA A 39 36.45 25.75 29.37
N ALA A 40 37.13 26.90 29.49
CA ALA A 40 38.54 26.96 29.91
C ALA A 40 38.72 26.72 31.42
N LEU A 41 37.74 27.11 32.24
CA LEU A 41 37.79 26.97 33.71
C LEU A 41 37.36 25.58 34.21
N THR A 42 36.62 24.82 33.41
CA THR A 42 36.00 23.53 33.80
C THR A 42 36.78 22.29 33.32
N GLY A 43 37.95 22.48 32.67
CA GLY A 43 38.81 21.37 32.27
C GLY A 43 38.23 20.46 31.18
N TRP A 44 37.35 20.98 30.33
CA TRP A 44 36.70 20.19 29.27
C TRP A 44 37.75 19.57 28.31
N PRO A 45 37.74 18.24 28.08
CA PRO A 45 38.80 17.61 27.30
C PRO A 45 38.73 18.03 25.84
N ARG A 46 39.80 18.64 25.33
CA ARG A 46 40.05 18.73 23.88
C ARG A 46 40.34 17.31 23.37
N SER A 47 39.39 16.70 22.66
CA SER A 47 39.64 15.38 22.07
C SER A 47 40.76 15.49 21.05
N LYS A 48 41.90 14.85 21.32
CA LYS A 48 42.96 14.64 20.34
C LYS A 48 42.40 13.78 19.22
N SER A 49 42.61 14.22 17.98
CA SER A 49 42.22 13.51 16.76
C SER A 49 42.82 12.10 16.74
N GLN A 50 42.03 11.12 17.15
CA GLN A 50 42.31 9.73 16.85
C GLN A 50 41.78 9.44 15.47
N ASN A 51 42.69 9.02 14.61
CA ASN A 51 42.48 8.52 13.27
C ASN A 51 41.58 7.28 13.34
N ARG A 52 40.26 7.48 13.50
CA ARG A 52 39.28 6.42 13.37
C ARG A 52 39.22 6.10 11.89
N ARG A 53 39.80 4.96 11.51
CA ARG A 53 39.27 4.20 10.36
C ARG A 53 37.77 4.12 10.62
N LEU A 54 36.99 4.81 9.79
CA LEU A 54 35.55 4.63 9.74
C LEU A 54 35.38 3.16 9.35
N CYS A 55 35.22 2.31 10.36
CA CYS A 55 34.64 1.00 10.21
C CYS A 55 33.31 1.30 9.51
N SER A 56 33.22 0.93 8.24
CA SER A 56 32.03 1.10 7.42
C SER A 56 30.88 0.48 8.21
N ARG A 57 30.08 1.33 8.87
CA ARG A 57 28.81 0.89 9.40
C ARG A 57 28.04 0.43 8.19
N ASP A 58 27.83 -0.87 8.11
CA ASP A 58 26.90 -1.48 7.18
C ASP A 58 25.55 -0.79 7.41
N PHE A 59 25.18 0.13 6.51
CA PHE A 59 23.96 0.93 6.65
C PHE A 59 22.78 0.08 6.19
N SER A 60 22.51 -1.01 6.92
CA SER A 60 21.27 -1.77 6.77
C SER A 60 20.13 -0.92 7.32
N MET A 61 19.31 -0.37 6.43
CA MET A 61 18.04 0.26 6.81
C MET A 61 16.95 -0.81 6.99
N HIS A 62 15.94 -0.49 7.80
CA HIS A 62 14.71 -1.25 7.87
C HIS A 62 13.63 -0.51 7.07
N ILE A 63 13.24 -1.12 5.96
CA ILE A 63 12.27 -0.59 4.99
C ILE A 63 10.98 -1.41 5.13
N ILE A 64 9.84 -0.73 5.17
CA ILE A 64 8.52 -1.36 5.07
C ILE A 64 7.92 -0.89 3.75
N ASP A 65 7.78 -1.80 2.79
CA ASP A 65 7.03 -1.56 1.57
C ASP A 65 5.54 -1.73 1.85
N SER A 66 4.80 -0.62 1.87
CA SER A 66 3.37 -0.63 2.17
C SER A 66 2.49 -1.03 0.98
N HIS A 67 3.07 -1.21 -0.22
CA HIS A 67 2.33 -1.48 -1.44
C HIS A 67 3.01 -2.59 -2.23
N PHE A 68 2.94 -3.79 -1.68
CA PHE A 68 3.49 -5.00 -2.28
C PHE A 68 2.38 -5.88 -2.86
N HIS A 69 2.67 -6.61 -3.94
CA HIS A 69 1.73 -7.56 -4.55
C HIS A 69 2.36 -8.92 -4.73
N TRP A 70 1.75 -9.91 -4.07
CA TRP A 70 1.92 -11.33 -4.38
C TRP A 70 0.55 -11.95 -4.55
N TRP A 71 0.38 -12.78 -5.57
CA TRP A 71 -0.87 -13.45 -5.85
C TRP A 71 -0.73 -14.97 -5.72
N PRO A 72 -1.59 -15.65 -4.93
CA PRO A 72 -1.54 -17.09 -4.80
C PRO A 72 -1.98 -17.79 -6.09
N ARG A 73 -1.15 -18.72 -6.60
CA ARG A 73 -1.47 -19.51 -7.81
C ARG A 73 -2.77 -20.28 -7.66
N SER A 74 -3.08 -20.75 -6.46
CA SER A 74 -4.29 -21.55 -6.19
C SER A 74 -5.58 -20.84 -6.62
N ILE A 75 -5.64 -19.52 -6.46
CA ILE A 75 -6.79 -18.70 -6.89
C ILE A 75 -6.88 -18.69 -8.42
N PHE A 76 -5.78 -18.44 -9.11
CA PHE A 76 -5.75 -18.34 -10.57
C PHE A 76 -5.92 -19.71 -11.23
N ASP A 77 -5.39 -20.78 -10.65
CA ASP A 77 -5.62 -22.16 -11.08
C ASP A 77 -7.10 -22.54 -10.94
N LYS A 78 -7.80 -22.03 -9.92
CA LYS A 78 -9.25 -22.20 -9.79
C LYS A 78 -10.00 -21.37 -10.83
N LEU A 79 -9.57 -20.14 -11.10
CA LEU A 79 -10.13 -19.29 -12.17
C LEU A 79 -9.97 -19.91 -13.56
N CYS A 80 -8.87 -20.63 -13.83
CA CYS A 80 -8.64 -21.37 -15.08
C CYS A 80 -9.66 -22.48 -15.35
N LYS A 81 -10.35 -22.97 -14.30
CA LYS A 81 -11.35 -24.05 -14.41
C LYS A 81 -12.76 -23.52 -14.66
N ARG A 82 -12.97 -22.20 -14.56
CA ARG A 82 -14.28 -21.57 -14.76
C ARG A 82 -14.66 -21.58 -16.25
N GLN A 83 -15.95 -21.75 -16.50
CA GLN A 83 -16.52 -21.56 -17.85
C GLN A 83 -16.98 -20.11 -18.04
N ASP A 84 -17.55 -19.53 -16.99
CA ASP A 84 -18.01 -18.14 -16.94
C ASP A 84 -16.91 -17.18 -16.49
N TYR A 85 -17.15 -15.90 -16.77
CA TYR A 85 -16.30 -14.81 -16.33
C TYR A 85 -16.59 -14.41 -14.87
N PRO A 86 -15.61 -13.80 -14.17
CA PRO A 86 -14.23 -13.60 -14.61
C PRO A 86 -13.45 -14.92 -14.64
N ARG A 87 -12.44 -15.05 -15.50
CA ARG A 87 -11.65 -16.28 -15.67
C ARG A 87 -10.18 -15.98 -15.92
N ALA A 88 -9.33 -17.00 -15.85
CA ALA A 88 -7.91 -16.90 -16.15
C ALA A 88 -7.46 -17.96 -17.16
N ALA A 89 -6.33 -17.72 -17.83
CA ALA A 89 -5.63 -18.72 -18.62
C ALA A 89 -4.13 -18.60 -18.38
N VAL A 90 -3.40 -19.72 -18.33
CA VAL A 90 -1.93 -19.70 -18.23
C VAL A 90 -1.35 -19.10 -19.51
N ASN A 91 -0.42 -18.16 -19.35
CA ASN A 91 0.21 -17.46 -20.47
C ASN A 91 1.65 -17.94 -20.71
N ARG A 92 2.26 -17.47 -21.80
CA ARG A 92 3.64 -17.85 -22.18
C ARG A 92 4.72 -17.29 -21.26
N GLN A 93 4.36 -16.37 -20.36
CA GLN A 93 5.27 -15.71 -19.41
C GLN A 93 5.30 -16.44 -18.05
N GLY A 94 4.61 -17.57 -17.93
CA GLY A 94 4.52 -18.38 -16.70
C GLY A 94 3.60 -17.80 -15.61
N GLY A 95 2.86 -16.73 -15.96
CA GLY A 95 1.76 -16.19 -15.18
C GLY A 95 0.41 -16.50 -15.84
N TYR A 96 -0.54 -15.60 -15.67
CA TYR A 96 -1.91 -15.76 -16.15
C TYR A 96 -2.39 -14.50 -16.88
N ASP A 97 -3.20 -14.73 -17.91
CA ASP A 97 -4.03 -13.72 -18.53
C ASP A 97 -5.40 -13.79 -17.85
N TYR A 98 -5.72 -12.80 -17.02
CA TYR A 98 -7.03 -12.68 -16.37
C TYR A 98 -7.97 -11.83 -17.22
N SER A 99 -9.16 -12.35 -17.48
CA SER A 99 -10.21 -11.66 -18.21
C SER A 99 -11.42 -11.46 -17.30
N ARG A 100 -11.86 -10.21 -17.19
CA ARG A 100 -13.00 -9.84 -16.35
C ARG A 100 -14.34 -10.19 -16.99
N ARG A 101 -14.47 -10.01 -18.31
CA ARG A 101 -15.71 -10.23 -19.09
C ARG A 101 -15.41 -10.79 -20.48
N ALA A 102 -16.44 -11.33 -21.14
CA ALA A 102 -16.34 -11.81 -22.52
C ALA A 102 -16.03 -10.68 -23.52
N SER A 103 -16.65 -9.52 -23.32
CA SER A 103 -16.52 -8.34 -24.19
C SER A 103 -15.38 -7.41 -23.80
N SER A 104 -14.76 -7.59 -22.62
CA SER A 104 -13.67 -6.72 -22.18
C SER A 104 -12.36 -7.11 -22.86
N GLY A 105 -11.82 -6.24 -23.70
CA GLY A 105 -10.42 -6.34 -24.15
C GLY A 105 -9.40 -6.08 -23.02
N ALA A 106 -9.87 -5.63 -21.86
CA ALA A 106 -9.06 -5.41 -20.66
C ALA A 106 -8.64 -6.75 -20.04
N HIS A 107 -7.35 -7.04 -20.17
CA HIS A 107 -6.72 -8.21 -19.58
C HIS A 107 -5.70 -7.76 -18.54
N LEU A 108 -5.72 -8.43 -17.40
CA LEU A 108 -4.65 -8.30 -16.42
C LEU A 108 -3.65 -9.43 -16.70
N ASN A 109 -2.60 -9.06 -17.44
CA ASN A 109 -1.51 -9.99 -17.76
C ASN A 109 -0.49 -9.97 -16.62
N SER A 110 -0.06 -11.15 -16.22
CA SER A 110 0.89 -11.33 -15.13
C SER A 110 2.06 -12.23 -15.56
N TRP A 111 3.21 -12.04 -14.91
CA TRP A 111 4.43 -12.81 -15.13
C TRP A 111 4.66 -13.81 -13.98
N ALA A 112 5.52 -14.80 -14.19
CA ALA A 112 5.77 -15.87 -13.21
C ALA A 112 6.17 -15.35 -11.82
N GLU A 113 6.90 -14.23 -11.77
CA GLU A 113 7.45 -13.61 -10.57
C GLU A 113 6.36 -13.09 -9.62
N TRP A 114 5.15 -12.77 -10.11
CA TRP A 114 4.05 -12.28 -9.28
C TRP A 114 3.49 -13.35 -8.34
N PHE A 115 3.82 -14.62 -8.62
CA PHE A 115 3.28 -15.79 -7.96
C PHE A 115 4.32 -16.54 -7.12
N ASP A 116 5.57 -16.08 -7.09
CA ASP A 116 6.68 -16.74 -6.40
C ASP A 116 7.20 -15.85 -5.25
N LEU A 117 6.51 -15.94 -4.11
CA LEU A 117 6.81 -15.13 -2.92
C LEU A 117 8.23 -15.36 -2.41
N ASP A 118 8.74 -16.59 -2.52
CA ASP A 118 10.05 -16.96 -2.02
C ASP A 118 11.13 -16.25 -2.82
N LYS A 119 11.03 -16.26 -4.15
CA LYS A 119 11.95 -15.49 -5.01
C LYS A 119 11.83 -13.99 -4.80
N GLN A 120 10.64 -13.47 -4.52
CA GLN A 120 10.47 -12.05 -4.19
C GLN A 120 11.24 -11.70 -2.90
N PHE A 121 11.16 -12.54 -1.87
CA PHE A 121 11.94 -12.36 -0.64
C PHE A 121 13.45 -12.58 -0.82
N GLU A 122 13.87 -13.57 -1.61
CA GLU A 122 15.28 -13.78 -1.96
C GLU A 122 15.87 -12.54 -2.66
N TYR A 123 15.11 -11.94 -3.58
CA TYR A 123 15.50 -10.69 -4.22
C TYR A 123 15.60 -9.55 -3.20
N MET A 124 14.61 -9.38 -2.33
CA MET A 124 14.64 -8.35 -1.27
C MET A 124 15.85 -8.51 -0.33
N ASP A 125 16.17 -9.74 0.05
CA ASP A 125 17.32 -10.07 0.92
C ASP A 125 18.66 -9.75 0.25
N SER A 126 18.70 -9.78 -1.09
CA SER A 126 19.90 -9.43 -1.86
C SER A 126 20.22 -7.92 -1.88
N LEU A 127 19.27 -7.06 -1.49
CA LEU A 127 19.42 -5.60 -1.57
C LEU A 127 20.34 -5.00 -0.50
N GLY A 128 20.82 -5.80 0.47
CA GLY A 128 21.64 -5.31 1.58
C GLY A 128 20.87 -4.46 2.60
N HIS A 129 19.54 -4.53 2.57
CA HIS A 129 18.63 -3.86 3.51
C HIS A 129 17.59 -4.85 4.00
N ARG A 130 17.07 -4.65 5.22
CA ARG A 130 15.89 -5.38 5.67
C ARG A 130 14.67 -4.77 5.01
N VAL A 131 14.00 -5.53 4.16
CA VAL A 131 12.72 -5.15 3.56
C VAL A 131 11.64 -6.11 4.07
N ASP A 132 10.63 -5.53 4.69
CA ASP A 132 9.38 -6.19 5.08
C ASP A 132 8.24 -5.54 4.29
N VAL A 133 7.10 -6.23 4.14
CA VAL A 133 6.06 -5.85 3.18
C VAL A 133 4.65 -5.90 3.77
N VAL A 134 3.81 -4.99 3.31
CA VAL A 134 2.36 -5.07 3.42
C VAL A 134 1.80 -5.51 2.07
N CYS A 135 1.44 -6.78 1.99
CA CYS A 135 0.88 -7.40 0.81
C CYS A 135 -0.58 -6.99 0.62
N SER A 136 -0.81 -6.26 -0.45
CA SER A 136 -2.13 -5.82 -0.91
C SER A 136 -2.50 -6.56 -2.20
N ILE A 137 -3.79 -6.57 -2.53
CA ILE A 137 -4.30 -7.33 -3.68
C ILE A 137 -4.01 -6.61 -5.00
N GLY A 138 -4.08 -5.28 -4.98
CA GLY A 138 -3.95 -4.49 -6.18
C GLY A 138 -5.25 -4.46 -7.01
N PRO A 139 -5.15 -4.34 -8.34
CA PRO A 139 -6.31 -4.17 -9.22
C PRO A 139 -7.20 -5.41 -9.29
N PHE A 140 -6.67 -6.59 -8.97
CA PHE A 140 -7.43 -7.84 -8.92
C PHE A 140 -8.55 -7.82 -7.86
N SER A 141 -8.51 -6.89 -6.90
CA SER A 141 -9.53 -6.75 -5.84
C SER A 141 -10.96 -6.58 -6.35
N VAL A 142 -11.17 -6.08 -7.57
CA VAL A 142 -12.50 -5.99 -8.19
C VAL A 142 -13.13 -7.36 -8.47
N SER A 143 -12.30 -8.40 -8.67
CA SER A 143 -12.74 -9.74 -9.10
C SER A 143 -13.76 -10.37 -8.15
N PHE A 144 -13.59 -10.17 -6.84
CA PHE A 144 -14.52 -10.68 -5.82
C PHE A 144 -15.90 -10.02 -5.91
N SER A 145 -15.97 -8.82 -6.51
CA SER A 145 -17.21 -8.10 -6.76
C SER A 145 -17.81 -8.33 -8.16
N ASP A 146 -17.09 -9.04 -9.04
CA ASP A 146 -17.54 -9.38 -10.40
C ASP A 146 -18.29 -10.71 -10.49
N MET A 147 -18.23 -11.50 -9.43
CA MET A 147 -18.93 -12.78 -9.32
C MET A 147 -20.27 -12.59 -8.60
N PRO A 148 -21.19 -13.58 -8.69
CA PRO A 148 -22.32 -13.65 -7.75
C PRO A 148 -21.83 -13.58 -6.30
N VAL A 149 -22.59 -12.92 -5.42
CA VAL A 149 -22.16 -12.57 -4.04
C VAL A 149 -21.54 -13.75 -3.28
N GLU A 150 -22.22 -14.90 -3.29
CA GLU A 150 -21.77 -16.11 -2.59
C GLU A 150 -20.47 -16.68 -3.18
N GLU A 151 -20.34 -16.64 -4.50
CA GLU A 151 -19.13 -17.10 -5.17
C GLU A 151 -17.95 -16.15 -4.91
N GLY A 152 -18.19 -14.84 -5.00
CA GLY A 152 -17.22 -13.81 -4.65
C GLY A 152 -16.74 -13.92 -3.20
N ARG A 153 -17.65 -14.21 -2.27
CA ARG A 153 -17.34 -14.53 -0.87
C ARG A 153 -16.41 -15.73 -0.77
N ASP A 154 -16.74 -16.84 -1.41
CA ASP A 154 -15.95 -18.06 -1.32
C ASP A 154 -14.53 -17.88 -1.90
N TYR A 155 -14.38 -17.09 -2.97
CA TYR A 155 -13.08 -16.70 -3.50
C TYR A 155 -12.32 -15.75 -2.56
N ALA A 156 -12.99 -14.79 -1.93
CA ALA A 156 -12.38 -13.88 -0.96
C ALA A 156 -11.87 -14.64 0.28
N LEU A 157 -12.66 -15.58 0.81
CA LEU A 157 -12.23 -16.44 1.92
C LEU A 157 -11.01 -17.28 1.54
N MET A 158 -11.01 -17.89 0.35
CA MET A 158 -9.85 -18.64 -0.15
C MET A 158 -8.61 -17.76 -0.29
N TRP A 159 -8.76 -16.52 -0.78
CA TRP A 159 -7.67 -15.56 -0.87
C TRP A 159 -7.12 -15.20 0.50
N ASN A 160 -8.00 -14.95 1.47
CA ASN A 160 -7.63 -14.56 2.81
C ASN A 160 -6.85 -15.67 3.54
N GLU A 161 -7.21 -16.94 3.32
CA GLU A 161 -6.46 -18.09 3.83
C GLU A 161 -5.03 -18.15 3.27
N GLU A 162 -4.87 -17.93 1.96
CA GLU A 162 -3.54 -17.89 1.32
C GLU A 162 -2.69 -16.73 1.86
N MET A 163 -3.30 -15.56 2.05
CA MET A 163 -2.64 -14.40 2.67
C MET A 163 -2.22 -14.70 4.11
N ALA A 164 -3.08 -15.34 4.89
CA ALA A 164 -2.76 -15.74 6.25
C ALA A 164 -1.65 -16.79 6.29
N GLY A 165 -1.64 -17.73 5.32
CA GLY A 165 -0.57 -18.69 5.11
C GLY A 165 0.77 -18.00 4.81
N ALA A 166 0.76 -16.99 3.92
CA ALA A 166 1.94 -16.19 3.62
C ALA A 166 2.47 -15.42 4.84
N GLN A 167 1.59 -14.80 5.64
CA GLN A 167 1.99 -14.13 6.89
C GLN A 167 2.65 -15.12 7.86
N LYS A 168 2.09 -16.33 7.99
CA LYS A 168 2.65 -17.40 8.85
C LYS A 168 4.00 -17.91 8.35
N LYS A 169 4.20 -17.96 7.03
CA LYS A 169 5.46 -18.38 6.40
C LYS A 169 6.56 -17.33 6.61
N TYR A 170 6.21 -16.04 6.61
CA TYR A 170 7.12 -14.91 6.75
C TYR A 170 6.79 -14.05 7.99
N PRO A 171 6.86 -14.60 9.21
CA PRO A 171 6.41 -13.91 10.42
C PRO A 171 7.26 -12.67 10.69
N GLY A 172 6.59 -11.52 10.89
CA GLY A 172 7.25 -10.23 11.12
C GLY A 172 7.95 -9.62 9.90
N ARG A 173 7.75 -10.23 8.71
CA ARG A 173 8.24 -9.73 7.43
C ARG A 173 7.11 -9.48 6.42
N LEU A 174 5.99 -10.18 6.53
CA LEU A 174 4.82 -10.00 5.68
C LEU A 174 3.59 -9.77 6.55
N TRP A 175 2.89 -8.68 6.26
CA TRP A 175 1.50 -8.46 6.67
C TRP A 175 0.62 -8.38 5.44
N ALA A 176 -0.67 -8.72 5.55
CA ALA A 176 -1.58 -8.76 4.42
C ALA A 176 -2.94 -8.14 4.75
N SER A 177 -3.55 -7.55 3.73
CA SER A 177 -4.93 -7.09 3.75
C SER A 177 -5.90 -8.16 3.26
N ALA A 178 -7.14 -8.08 3.72
CA ALA A 178 -8.21 -8.97 3.35
C ALA A 178 -8.84 -8.60 2.01
N ALA A 179 -9.18 -9.61 1.21
CA ALA A 179 -10.14 -9.55 0.13
C ALA A 179 -11.57 -9.48 0.69
N VAL A 180 -12.43 -8.69 0.05
CA VAL A 180 -13.85 -8.56 0.40
C VAL A 180 -14.73 -8.45 -0.85
N PRO A 181 -15.86 -9.17 -0.92
CA PRO A 181 -16.93 -8.90 -1.89
C PRO A 181 -17.77 -7.72 -1.38
N LEU A 182 -18.00 -6.69 -2.19
CA LEU A 182 -18.68 -5.45 -1.76
C LEU A 182 -20.10 -5.30 -2.32
N GLN A 183 -20.62 -6.31 -3.02
CA GLN A 183 -21.98 -6.27 -3.55
C GLN A 183 -23.02 -6.21 -2.41
N ASP A 184 -22.75 -6.90 -1.31
CA ASP A 184 -23.60 -7.00 -0.12
C ASP A 184 -22.79 -6.67 1.15
N ALA A 185 -23.18 -5.61 1.86
CA ALA A 185 -22.44 -5.13 3.03
C ALA A 185 -22.44 -6.13 4.19
N ARG A 186 -23.49 -6.93 4.36
CA ARG A 186 -23.56 -7.92 5.44
C ARG A 186 -22.56 -9.05 5.16
N VAL A 187 -22.52 -9.54 3.92
CA VAL A 187 -21.53 -10.55 3.51
C VAL A 187 -20.11 -10.00 3.61
N ALA A 188 -19.87 -8.75 3.20
CA ALA A 188 -18.58 -8.10 3.34
C ALA A 188 -18.11 -8.06 4.81
N ILE A 189 -19.00 -7.71 5.74
CA ILE A 189 -18.72 -7.68 7.18
C ILE A 189 -18.35 -9.06 7.70
N GLU A 190 -19.09 -10.10 7.33
CA GLU A 190 -18.79 -11.48 7.73
C GLU A 190 -17.39 -11.92 7.26
N VAL A 191 -17.00 -11.57 6.03
CA VAL A 191 -15.67 -11.87 5.48
C VAL A 191 -14.57 -11.09 6.22
N VAL A 192 -14.81 -9.83 6.57
CA VAL A 192 -13.86 -9.02 7.36
C VAL A 192 -13.68 -9.61 8.76
N ASP A 193 -14.77 -9.97 9.42
CA ASP A 193 -14.71 -10.55 10.77
C ASP A 193 -13.91 -11.85 10.77
N ASP A 194 -14.11 -12.71 9.78
CA ASP A 194 -13.32 -13.93 9.63
C ASP A 194 -11.83 -13.62 9.40
N ALA A 195 -11.53 -12.75 8.44
CA ALA A 195 -10.18 -12.37 8.07
C ALA A 195 -9.37 -11.74 9.23
N VAL A 196 -10.02 -10.90 10.04
CA VAL A 196 -9.33 -10.21 11.13
C VAL A 196 -9.26 -11.09 12.37
N ASN A 197 -10.39 -11.65 12.82
CA ASN A 197 -10.44 -12.33 14.11
C ASN A 197 -9.83 -13.74 14.06
N ARG A 198 -10.02 -14.48 12.97
CA ARG A 198 -9.51 -15.85 12.84
C ARG A 198 -8.14 -15.90 12.15
N LEU A 199 -7.96 -15.10 11.10
CA LEU A 199 -6.77 -15.17 10.25
C LEU A 199 -5.68 -14.14 10.61
N GLY A 200 -6.02 -13.10 11.38
CA GLY A 200 -5.07 -12.07 11.79
C GLY A 200 -4.58 -11.21 10.63
N LEU A 201 -5.41 -11.02 9.59
CA LEU A 201 -5.14 -10.04 8.54
C LEU A 201 -5.31 -8.62 9.10
N MET A 202 -4.47 -7.69 8.66
CA MET A 202 -4.30 -6.40 9.35
C MET A 202 -5.16 -5.25 8.81
N GLY A 203 -5.94 -5.49 7.75
CA GLY A 203 -6.72 -4.45 7.08
C GLY A 203 -7.53 -5.03 5.92
N VAL A 204 -8.13 -4.16 5.10
CA VAL A 204 -9.01 -4.57 4.01
C VAL A 204 -8.62 -3.89 2.71
N ASN A 205 -8.58 -4.65 1.61
CA ASN A 205 -8.35 -4.10 0.28
C ASN A 205 -9.66 -3.59 -0.33
N LEU A 206 -9.66 -2.34 -0.78
CA LEU A 206 -10.81 -1.72 -1.42
C LEU A 206 -10.53 -1.51 -2.92
N PRO A 207 -11.30 -2.11 -3.83
CA PRO A 207 -11.21 -1.79 -5.25
C PRO A 207 -11.71 -0.36 -5.52
N GLY A 208 -11.39 0.19 -6.69
CA GLY A 208 -11.94 1.46 -7.16
C GLY A 208 -13.38 1.38 -7.67
N SER A 209 -13.98 0.18 -7.70
CA SER A 209 -15.36 -0.09 -8.12
C SER A 209 -15.88 -1.38 -7.50
N VAL A 210 -17.20 -1.52 -7.39
CA VAL A 210 -17.88 -2.71 -6.91
C VAL A 210 -18.57 -3.41 -8.08
N GLY A 211 -17.82 -4.29 -8.74
CA GLY A 211 -18.30 -4.89 -9.99
C GLY A 211 -18.55 -3.79 -11.03
N GLU A 212 -19.76 -3.72 -11.56
CA GLU A 212 -20.16 -2.66 -12.52
C GLU A 212 -20.48 -1.31 -11.86
N ASP A 213 -20.65 -1.27 -10.54
CA ASP A 213 -20.93 -0.02 -9.85
C ASP A 213 -19.62 0.71 -9.54
N ALA A 214 -19.34 1.79 -10.27
CA ALA A 214 -18.18 2.65 -10.01
C ALA A 214 -18.22 3.32 -8.62
N ARG A 215 -19.36 3.30 -7.92
CA ARG A 215 -19.51 3.93 -6.60
C ARG A 215 -19.11 2.98 -5.49
N ILE A 216 -17.92 3.22 -4.95
CA ILE A 216 -17.45 2.60 -3.71
C ILE A 216 -18.02 3.29 -2.47
N ASP A 217 -18.61 4.48 -2.62
CA ASP A 217 -19.19 5.32 -1.57
C ASP A 217 -20.72 5.20 -1.47
N ALA A 218 -21.31 4.20 -2.13
CA ALA A 218 -22.76 4.02 -2.12
C ALA A 218 -23.30 3.80 -0.69
N GLU A 219 -24.45 4.41 -0.37
CA GLU A 219 -25.04 4.40 0.97
C GLU A 219 -25.22 2.97 1.55
N ARG A 220 -25.49 1.98 0.68
CA ARG A 220 -25.59 0.56 1.06
C ARG A 220 -24.32 0.01 1.73
N LEU A 221 -23.15 0.62 1.49
CA LEU A 221 -21.85 0.23 2.04
C LEU A 221 -21.50 0.93 3.35
N MET A 222 -22.29 1.93 3.77
CA MET A 222 -22.05 2.62 5.04
C MET A 222 -21.97 1.69 6.25
N PRO A 223 -22.80 0.62 6.38
CA PRO A 223 -22.64 -0.36 7.44
C PRO A 223 -21.28 -1.06 7.43
N PHE A 224 -20.74 -1.37 6.24
CA PHE A 224 -19.42 -1.98 6.08
C PHE A 224 -18.31 -1.01 6.53
N TYR A 225 -18.36 0.25 6.10
CA TYR A 225 -17.38 1.26 6.51
C TYR A 225 -17.41 1.53 8.02
N ALA A 226 -18.60 1.64 8.60
CA ALA A 226 -18.77 1.80 10.05
C ALA A 226 -18.21 0.60 10.83
N HIS A 227 -18.34 -0.61 10.28
CA HIS A 227 -17.76 -1.81 10.88
C HIS A 227 -16.23 -1.81 10.82
N CYS A 228 -15.65 -1.48 9.67
CA CYS A 228 -14.20 -1.32 9.51
C CYS A 228 -13.64 -0.24 10.45
N GLU A 229 -14.33 0.89 10.60
CA GLU A 229 -13.97 1.96 11.55
C GLU A 229 -13.99 1.45 13.00
N LYS A 230 -15.06 0.74 13.40
CA LYS A 230 -15.19 0.16 14.74
C LYS A 230 -14.05 -0.80 15.08
N LEU A 231 -13.57 -1.56 14.09
CA LEU A 231 -12.44 -2.48 14.24
C LEU A 231 -11.07 -1.77 14.13
N GLY A 232 -11.04 -0.49 13.74
CA GLY A 232 -9.80 0.27 13.53
C GLY A 232 -8.97 -0.20 12.34
N LEU A 233 -9.63 -0.74 11.31
CA LEU A 233 -8.95 -1.35 10.17
C LEU A 233 -8.49 -0.31 9.14
N PRO A 234 -7.23 -0.35 8.69
CA PRO A 234 -6.82 0.39 7.51
C PRO A 234 -7.48 -0.16 6.25
N LEU A 235 -7.92 0.75 5.37
CA LEU A 235 -8.49 0.45 4.06
C LEU A 235 -7.48 0.78 2.97
N PHE A 236 -7.04 -0.23 2.22
CA PHE A 236 -6.10 -0.11 1.11
C PHE A 236 -6.87 0.10 -0.19
N LEU A 237 -7.20 1.35 -0.51
CA LEU A 237 -7.84 1.72 -1.77
C LEU A 237 -6.85 1.58 -2.92
N HIS A 238 -7.19 0.75 -3.91
CA HIS A 238 -6.37 0.54 -5.09
C HIS A 238 -7.13 0.94 -6.36
N PRO A 239 -6.52 1.70 -7.29
CA PRO A 239 -7.15 2.03 -8.56
C PRO A 239 -7.41 0.75 -9.37
N THR A 240 -8.60 0.67 -9.97
CA THR A 240 -9.04 -0.44 -10.83
C THR A 240 -9.37 0.04 -12.24
N ASP A 241 -9.84 1.28 -12.38
CA ASP A 241 -10.18 2.00 -13.61
C ASP A 241 -9.01 2.13 -14.59
N VAL A 242 -7.77 2.27 -14.08
CA VAL A 242 -6.56 2.33 -14.92
C VAL A 242 -6.34 1.02 -15.71
N ILE A 243 -6.80 -0.11 -15.17
CA ILE A 243 -6.61 -1.44 -15.74
C ILE A 243 -7.89 -1.95 -16.42
N PHE A 244 -9.04 -1.62 -15.86
CA PHE A 244 -10.37 -1.97 -16.38
C PHE A 244 -11.09 -0.69 -16.80
N GLN A 245 -10.86 -0.29 -18.05
CA GLN A 245 -11.44 0.95 -18.62
C GLN A 245 -12.95 0.83 -18.94
N ASP A 246 -13.54 -0.35 -18.69
CA ASP A 246 -14.95 -0.66 -18.88
C ASP A 246 -15.79 -0.52 -17.60
N ILE A 247 -15.20 0.07 -16.55
CA ILE A 247 -15.90 0.44 -15.31
C ILE A 247 -16.76 1.68 -15.53
#